data_AF-A0A3M2J7S6-F1
#
_entry.id   AF-A0A3M2J7S6-F1
#
_cell.length_a   1.000
_cell.length_b   1.000
_cell.length_c   1.000
_cell.angle_alpha   90.00
_cell.angle_beta   90.00
_cell.angle_gamma   90.00
#
_symmetry.space_group_name_H-M   'P 1'
#
loop_
_entity.id
_entity.type
_entity.pdbx_description
1 polymer ?
#
loop_
_entity_poly.entity_id
_entity_poly.type
_entity_poly.pdbx_seq_one_letter_code
_entity_poly.pdbx_strand_id
1 'polypeptide(L)'
;MSRTRPAVLIAVPLSLAAVAFTLWMGPYWVDAARQVVAEQRWPAQRAAIEEAAAAVRLPDVYEPVPCPTPDLGGIQRCWRVATTATEALPDLEAALEAVGVADLLSSVQRLDGVGAVGAHAFGVVEGRAVQLMADRGLRDPAERPDGTDRSQWFSEGLLVRLLADTTAP
;
A
#
# COMPACT_ATOMS: atom_id res chain seq x y z
N MET A 1 -2.68 51.31 47.06
CA MET A 1 -3.22 50.63 45.85
C MET A 1 -2.33 49.44 45.52
N SER A 2 -2.88 48.22 45.61
CA SER A 2 -2.10 46.99 45.44
C SER A 2 -1.63 46.82 43.98
N ARG A 3 -0.31 46.69 43.78
CA ARG A 3 0.32 46.44 42.46
C ARG A 3 -0.05 45.08 41.84
N THR A 4 -0.81 44.25 42.55
CA THR A 4 -1.22 42.91 42.09
C THR A 4 -2.32 42.93 41.03
N ARG A 5 -3.23 43.92 41.04
CA ARG A 5 -4.31 44.03 40.04
C ARG A 5 -3.83 44.22 38.59
N PRO A 6 -2.88 45.13 38.28
CA PRO A 6 -2.40 45.28 36.91
C PRO A 6 -1.59 44.07 36.44
N ALA A 7 -0.87 43.40 37.34
CA ALA A 7 -0.12 42.18 37.01
C ALA A 7 -1.05 41.03 36.59
N VAL A 8 -2.17 40.84 37.30
CA VAL A 8 -3.17 39.80 36.96
C VAL A 8 -3.86 40.11 35.63
N LEU A 9 -4.17 41.38 35.35
CA LEU A 9 -4.83 41.79 34.09
C LEU A 9 -3.97 41.57 32.85
N ILE A 10 -2.65 41.50 32.99
CA ILE A 10 -1.72 41.23 31.88
C ILE A 10 -1.37 39.74 31.83
N ALA A 11 -1.13 39.11 32.98
CA ALA A 11 -0.70 37.72 33.04
C ALA A 11 -1.75 36.74 32.51
N VAL A 12 -3.03 36.91 32.89
CA VAL A 12 -4.12 36.02 32.47
C VAL A 12 -4.29 35.97 30.94
N PRO A 13 -4.42 37.09 30.21
CA PRO A 13 -4.55 37.03 28.75
C PRO A 13 -3.29 36.51 28.06
N LEU A 14 -2.09 36.77 28.59
CA LEU A 14 -0.85 36.19 28.05
C LEU A 14 -0.82 34.66 28.24
N SER A 15 -1.22 34.16 29.41
CA SER A 15 -1.33 32.72 29.64
C SER A 15 -2.37 32.07 28.73
N LEU A 16 -3.54 32.70 28.55
CA LEU A 16 -4.57 32.20 27.64
C LEU A 16 -4.10 32.22 26.18
N ALA A 17 -3.41 33.28 25.74
CA ALA A 17 -2.84 33.35 24.41
C ALA A 17 -1.76 32.29 24.19
N ALA A 18 -0.90 32.04 25.18
CA ALA A 18 0.10 30.98 25.13
C ALA A 18 -0.54 29.59 25.02
N VAL A 19 -1.58 29.30 25.82
CA VAL A 19 -2.31 28.03 25.74
C VAL A 19 -3.01 27.87 24.39
N ALA A 20 -3.72 28.91 23.92
CA ALA A 20 -4.38 28.90 22.63
C ALA A 20 -3.39 28.69 21.48
N PHE A 21 -2.25 29.38 21.51
CA PHE A 21 -1.18 29.20 20.53
C PHE A 21 -0.61 27.78 20.55
N THR A 22 -0.39 27.20 21.74
CA THR A 22 0.15 25.84 21.87
C THR A 22 -0.86 24.79 21.39
N LEU A 23 -2.16 24.98 21.65
CA LEU A 23 -3.21 24.09 21.14
C LEU A 23 -3.38 24.20 19.63
N TRP A 24 -3.19 25.39 19.05
CA TRP A 24 -3.31 25.62 17.61
C TRP A 24 -2.07 25.15 16.83
N MET A 25 -0.86 25.49 17.31
CA MET A 25 0.41 25.14 16.66
C MET A 25 0.95 23.77 17.07
N GLY A 26 0.55 23.24 18.23
CA GLY A 26 1.04 21.96 18.74
C GLY A 26 0.91 20.82 17.74
N PRO A 27 -0.28 20.57 17.15
CA PRO A 27 -0.47 19.55 16.12
C PRO A 27 0.45 19.78 14.90
N TYR A 28 0.57 21.02 14.43
CA TYR A 28 1.42 21.36 13.29
C TYR A 28 2.90 21.01 13.53
N TRP A 29 3.44 21.37 14.69
CA TRP A 29 4.84 21.05 15.03
C TRP A 29 5.07 19.56 15.20
N VAL A 30 4.08 18.84 15.74
CA VAL A 30 4.14 17.38 15.85
C VAL A 30 4.15 16.74 14.47
N ASP A 31 3.32 17.20 13.54
CA ASP A 31 3.27 16.66 12.18
C ASP A 31 4.53 17.02 11.38
N ALA A 32 5.03 18.25 11.50
CA ALA A 32 6.30 18.65 10.90
C ALA A 32 7.48 17.83 11.44
N ALA A 33 7.54 17.59 12.76
CA ALA A 33 8.56 16.74 13.36
C ALA A 33 8.45 15.28 12.89
N ARG A 34 7.23 14.74 12.79
CA ARG A 34 6.99 13.40 12.23
C ARG A 34 7.46 13.29 10.79
N GLN A 35 7.19 14.30 9.97
CA GLN A 35 7.61 14.34 8.57
C GLN A 35 9.13 14.32 8.45
N VAL A 36 9.84 15.17 9.20
CA VAL A 36 11.32 15.19 9.20
C VAL A 36 11.90 13.84 9.64
N VAL A 37 11.32 13.22 10.67
CA VAL A 37 11.75 11.88 11.12
C VAL A 37 11.46 10.82 10.05
N ALA A 38 10.32 10.90 9.35
CA ALA A 38 9.97 10.00 8.26
C ALA A 38 10.94 10.13 7.09
N GLU A 39 11.24 11.35 6.65
CA GLU A 39 12.22 11.63 5.58
C GLU A 39 13.62 11.09 5.93
N GLN A 40 14.07 11.24 7.18
CA GLN A 40 15.37 10.71 7.62
C GLN A 40 15.41 9.18 7.68
N ARG A 41 14.30 8.54 8.07
CA ARG A 41 14.18 7.09 8.13
C ARG A 41 13.93 6.45 6.77
N TRP A 42 13.47 7.24 5.81
CA TRP A 42 13.00 6.76 4.52
C TRP A 42 13.98 5.84 3.78
N PRO A 43 15.31 6.13 3.70
CA PRO A 43 16.23 5.23 3.01
C PRO A 43 16.27 3.83 3.62
N ALA A 44 16.27 3.73 4.95
CA ALA A 44 16.29 2.45 5.65
C ALA A 44 14.95 1.70 5.50
N GLN A 45 13.83 2.42 5.62
CA GLN A 45 12.49 1.84 5.41
C GLN A 45 12.32 1.32 3.97
N ARG A 46 12.72 2.12 2.98
CA ARG A 46 12.69 1.74 1.58
C ARG A 46 13.53 0.48 1.32
N ALA A 47 14.73 0.39 1.87
CA ALA A 47 15.58 -0.80 1.73
C ALA A 47 14.92 -2.05 2.33
N ALA A 48 14.29 -1.93 3.50
CA ALA A 48 13.55 -3.05 4.12
C ALA A 48 12.36 -3.50 3.27
N ILE A 49 11.62 -2.56 2.66
CA ILE A 49 10.51 -2.87 1.75
C ILE A 49 11.03 -3.54 0.46
N GLU A 50 12.13 -3.03 -0.10
CA GLU A 50 12.80 -3.62 -1.26
C GLU A 50 13.25 -5.07 -0.98
N GLU A 51 13.85 -5.31 0.18
CA GLU A 51 14.28 -6.63 0.63
C GLU A 51 13.08 -7.58 0.83
N ALA A 52 12.03 -7.14 1.53
CA ALA A 52 10.82 -7.92 1.73
C ALA A 52 10.15 -8.27 0.39
N ALA A 53 10.01 -7.31 -0.52
CA ALA A 53 9.42 -7.52 -1.84
C ALA A 53 10.26 -8.49 -2.71
N ALA A 54 11.59 -8.45 -2.59
CA ALA A 54 12.49 -9.40 -3.24
C ALA A 54 12.41 -10.81 -2.63
N ALA A 55 12.16 -10.89 -1.32
CA ALA A 55 12.03 -12.14 -0.58
C ALA A 55 10.70 -12.87 -0.85
N VAL A 56 9.67 -12.20 -1.38
CA VAL A 56 8.41 -12.84 -1.77
C VAL A 56 8.68 -13.95 -2.79
N ARG A 57 8.27 -15.17 -2.42
CA ARG A 57 8.32 -16.38 -3.25
C ARG A 57 6.93 -16.99 -3.34
N LEU A 58 6.54 -17.36 -4.55
CA LEU A 58 5.36 -18.14 -4.83
C LEU A 58 5.79 -19.55 -5.25
N PRO A 59 4.89 -20.56 -5.17
CA PRO A 59 5.18 -21.91 -5.64
C PRO A 59 5.65 -21.96 -7.10
N ASP A 60 6.35 -23.03 -7.48
CA ASP A 60 6.96 -23.15 -8.83
C ASP A 60 5.96 -23.14 -10.00
N VAL A 61 4.67 -23.38 -9.72
CA VAL A 61 3.59 -23.27 -10.72
C VAL A 61 3.28 -21.82 -11.14
N TYR A 62 3.82 -20.84 -10.42
CA TYR A 62 3.71 -19.42 -10.74
C TYR A 62 4.88 -18.97 -11.61
N GLU A 63 4.63 -18.80 -12.90
CA GLU A 63 5.65 -18.42 -13.88
C GLU A 63 5.88 -16.90 -13.87
N PRO A 64 7.11 -16.40 -13.64
CA PRO A 64 7.40 -14.97 -13.69
C PRO A 64 7.13 -14.39 -15.08
N VAL A 65 6.43 -13.26 -15.14
CA VAL A 65 6.11 -12.54 -16.39
C VAL A 65 6.34 -11.03 -16.25
N PRO A 66 6.58 -10.29 -17.35
CA PRO A 66 6.57 -8.84 -17.31
C PRO A 66 5.22 -8.30 -16.84
N CYS A 67 5.23 -7.26 -16.01
CA CYS A 67 4.01 -6.58 -15.61
C CYS A 67 3.43 -5.77 -16.78
N PRO A 68 2.13 -5.89 -17.10
CA PRO A 68 1.52 -5.29 -18.29
C PRO A 68 1.42 -3.77 -18.25
N THR A 69 1.53 -3.15 -17.07
CA THR A 69 1.55 -1.70 -16.89
C THR A 69 2.78 -1.30 -16.09
N PRO A 70 3.69 -0.46 -16.63
CA PRO A 70 4.80 0.10 -15.86
C PRO A 70 4.30 1.11 -14.84
N ASP A 71 4.98 1.18 -13.69
CA ASP A 71 4.46 1.69 -12.41
C ASP A 71 4.38 3.21 -12.26
N LEU A 72 3.44 3.64 -11.40
CA LEU A 72 3.22 4.98 -10.82
C LEU A 72 4.00 5.18 -9.49
N GLY A 73 5.16 4.51 -9.29
CA GLY A 73 6.10 4.84 -8.20
C GLY A 73 6.44 3.77 -7.15
N GLY A 74 6.20 2.48 -7.39
CA GLY A 74 6.49 1.37 -6.47
C GLY A 74 7.37 0.25 -7.05
N ILE A 75 7.48 -0.85 -6.30
CA ILE A 75 8.04 -2.12 -6.78
C ILE A 75 6.91 -2.98 -7.31
N GLN A 76 7.06 -3.49 -8.53
CA GLN A 76 6.14 -4.49 -9.09
C GLN A 76 6.86 -5.76 -9.53
N ARG A 77 6.24 -6.90 -9.24
CA ARG A 77 6.62 -8.21 -9.77
C ARG A 77 5.36 -8.95 -10.18
N CYS A 78 5.40 -9.64 -11.31
CA CYS A 78 4.23 -10.32 -11.85
C CYS A 78 4.51 -11.79 -12.15
N TRP A 79 3.49 -12.61 -11.96
CA TRP A 79 3.50 -14.04 -12.26
C TRP A 79 2.22 -14.44 -12.97
N ARG A 80 2.27 -15.52 -13.72
CA ARG A 80 1.12 -16.17 -14.33
C ARG A 80 0.92 -17.55 -13.73
N VAL A 81 -0.32 -17.94 -13.50
CA VAL A 81 -0.65 -19.28 -12.99
C VAL A 81 -2.00 -19.75 -13.56
N ALA A 82 -2.09 -21.03 -13.92
CA ALA A 82 -3.33 -21.63 -14.40
C ALA A 82 -4.18 -22.17 -13.22
N THR A 83 -4.75 -21.25 -12.43
CA THR A 83 -5.57 -21.59 -11.24
C THR A 83 -6.76 -20.63 -11.07
N THR A 84 -7.62 -20.87 -10.09
CA THR A 84 -8.71 -19.94 -9.71
C THR A 84 -8.30 -18.99 -8.59
N ALA A 85 -8.96 -17.84 -8.46
CA ALA A 85 -8.64 -16.86 -7.41
C ALA A 85 -8.78 -17.46 -6.00
N THR A 86 -9.79 -18.32 -5.79
CA THR A 86 -10.00 -19.01 -4.52
C THR A 86 -8.86 -19.97 -4.18
N GLU A 87 -8.33 -20.68 -5.17
CA GLU A 87 -7.20 -21.60 -4.99
C GLU A 87 -5.87 -20.86 -4.84
N ALA A 88 -5.72 -19.69 -5.46
CA ALA A 88 -4.51 -18.87 -5.32
C ALA A 88 -4.39 -18.19 -3.95
N LEU A 89 -5.50 -17.88 -3.27
CA LEU A 89 -5.48 -17.06 -2.06
C LEU A 89 -4.54 -17.59 -0.95
N PRO A 90 -4.56 -18.90 -0.60
CA PRO A 90 -3.65 -19.44 0.42
C PRO A 90 -2.17 -19.29 0.05
N ASP A 91 -1.83 -19.40 -1.23
CA ASP A 91 -0.45 -19.21 -1.69
C ASP A 91 -0.02 -17.74 -1.56
N LEU A 92 -0.94 -16.79 -1.79
CA LEU A 92 -0.66 -15.36 -1.59
C LEU A 92 -0.48 -15.03 -0.10
N GLU A 93 -1.32 -15.58 0.76
CA GLU A 93 -1.22 -15.43 2.22
C GLU A 93 0.12 -15.96 2.71
N ALA A 94 0.45 -17.21 2.39
CA ALA A 94 1.70 -17.85 2.81
C ALA A 94 2.94 -17.08 2.31
N ALA A 95 2.89 -16.53 1.09
CA ALA A 95 3.99 -15.74 0.55
C ALA A 95 4.21 -14.41 1.30
N LEU A 96 3.14 -13.77 1.77
CA LEU A 96 3.25 -12.56 2.59
C LEU A 96 3.62 -12.86 4.04
N GLU A 97 3.08 -13.93 4.62
CA GLU A 97 3.48 -14.39 5.97
C GLU A 97 4.98 -14.72 6.03
N ALA A 98 5.52 -15.36 4.99
CA ALA A 98 6.92 -15.75 4.92
C ALA A 98 7.89 -14.56 4.90
N VAL A 99 7.45 -13.38 4.42
CA VAL A 99 8.26 -12.15 4.46
C VAL A 99 7.99 -11.29 5.69
N GLY A 100 7.19 -11.79 6.64
CA GLY A 100 6.97 -11.18 7.95
C GLY A 100 6.11 -9.92 7.90
N VAL A 101 5.12 -9.85 6.99
CA VAL A 101 4.19 -8.72 7.01
C VAL A 101 3.39 -8.67 8.32
N ALA A 102 3.15 -7.46 8.82
CA ALA A 102 2.19 -7.21 9.88
C ALA A 102 0.77 -7.05 9.30
N ASP A 103 -0.26 -7.27 10.12
CA ASP A 103 -1.66 -7.01 9.81
C ASP A 103 -2.13 -7.63 8.49
N LEU A 104 -1.84 -8.93 8.32
CA LEU A 104 -2.25 -9.67 7.13
C LEU A 104 -3.78 -9.69 7.02
N LEU A 105 -4.27 -9.13 5.91
CA LEU A 105 -5.67 -9.15 5.51
C LEU A 105 -5.79 -9.77 4.13
N SER A 106 -6.75 -10.65 3.96
CA SER A 106 -6.95 -11.38 2.71
C SER A 106 -8.42 -11.50 2.37
N SER A 107 -8.73 -11.52 1.07
CA SER A 107 -10.10 -11.71 0.61
C SER A 107 -10.17 -12.16 -0.85
N VAL A 108 -11.24 -12.88 -1.17
CA VAL A 108 -11.69 -13.10 -2.55
C VAL A 108 -12.83 -12.14 -2.81
N GLN A 109 -12.70 -11.29 -3.84
CA GLN A 109 -13.72 -10.29 -4.18
C GLN A 109 -14.09 -10.36 -5.65
N ARG A 110 -15.34 -10.01 -5.95
CA ARG A 110 -15.79 -9.80 -7.33
C ARG A 110 -15.33 -8.40 -7.75
N LEU A 111 -14.57 -8.33 -8.84
CA LEU A 111 -14.11 -7.08 -9.43
C LEU A 111 -15.28 -6.40 -10.16
N ASP A 112 -15.68 -5.25 -9.63
CA ASP A 112 -16.79 -4.46 -10.16
C ASP A 112 -16.57 -4.09 -11.63
N GLY A 113 -17.63 -4.17 -12.43
CA GLY A 113 -17.63 -3.79 -13.85
C GLY A 113 -17.15 -4.85 -14.84
N VAL A 114 -16.51 -5.94 -14.38
CA VAL A 114 -15.94 -6.98 -15.27
C VAL A 114 -16.43 -8.40 -14.95
N GLY A 115 -17.12 -8.60 -13.82
CA GLY A 115 -17.63 -9.92 -13.42
C GLY A 115 -16.53 -10.95 -13.11
N ALA A 116 -15.27 -10.51 -13.06
CA ALA A 116 -14.13 -11.33 -12.70
C ALA A 116 -14.06 -11.48 -11.17
N VAL A 117 -13.53 -12.62 -10.71
CA VAL A 117 -13.23 -12.85 -9.29
C VAL A 117 -11.72 -12.74 -9.13
N GLY A 118 -11.28 -11.92 -8.19
CA GLY A 118 -9.88 -11.74 -7.84
C GLY A 118 -9.61 -12.16 -6.39
N ALA A 119 -8.36 -12.46 -6.10
CA ALA A 119 -7.86 -12.70 -4.75
C ALA A 119 -6.86 -11.62 -4.37
N HIS A 120 -6.92 -11.16 -3.13
CA HIS A 120 -6.05 -10.14 -2.60
C HIS A 120 -5.52 -10.60 -1.25
N ALA A 121 -4.21 -10.53 -1.07
CA ALA A 121 -3.55 -10.60 0.23
C ALA A 121 -2.76 -9.30 0.43
N PHE A 122 -2.83 -8.73 1.63
CA PHE A 122 -2.29 -7.43 1.97
C PHE A 122 -1.65 -7.50 3.34
N GLY A 123 -0.51 -6.86 3.51
CA GLY A 123 0.07 -6.61 4.83
C GLY A 123 0.97 -5.39 4.84
N VAL A 124 1.62 -5.16 5.96
CA VAL A 124 2.43 -3.97 6.22
C VAL A 124 3.88 -4.35 6.54
N VAL A 125 4.82 -3.69 5.87
CA VAL A 125 6.27 -3.75 6.18
C VAL A 125 6.73 -2.33 6.45
N GLU A 126 7.32 -2.08 7.62
CA GLU A 126 7.81 -0.74 8.02
C GLU A 126 6.76 0.39 7.86
N GLY A 127 5.47 0.07 8.08
CA GLY A 127 4.37 1.02 7.95
C GLY A 127 3.89 1.26 6.51
N ARG A 128 4.40 0.50 5.52
CA ARG A 128 4.00 0.58 4.11
C ARG A 128 3.28 -0.66 3.63
N ALA A 129 2.35 -0.46 2.71
CA ALA A 129 1.56 -1.52 2.11
C ALA A 129 2.42 -2.43 1.22
N VAL A 130 2.30 -3.74 1.44
CA VAL A 130 2.76 -4.79 0.54
C VAL A 130 1.56 -5.67 0.19
N GLN A 131 1.25 -5.79 -1.09
CA GLN A 131 0.05 -6.47 -1.56
C GLN A 131 0.39 -7.48 -2.65
N LEU A 132 -0.21 -8.67 -2.56
CA LEU A 132 -0.35 -9.61 -3.65
C LEU A 132 -1.79 -9.59 -4.15
N MET A 133 -1.97 -9.44 -5.47
CA MET A 133 -3.27 -9.45 -6.13
C MET A 133 -3.25 -10.45 -7.26
N ALA A 134 -4.18 -11.39 -7.27
CA ALA A 134 -4.41 -12.32 -8.37
C ALA A 134 -5.73 -11.99 -9.05
N ASP A 135 -5.66 -11.49 -10.28
CA ASP A 135 -6.83 -11.22 -11.12
C ASP A 135 -6.73 -11.98 -12.45
N ARG A 136 -7.83 -12.11 -13.18
CA ARG A 136 -7.73 -12.61 -14.56
C ARG A 136 -7.06 -11.54 -15.40
N GLY A 137 -5.86 -11.83 -15.89
CA GLY A 137 -5.09 -10.92 -16.71
C GLY A 137 -5.89 -10.45 -17.93
N LEU A 138 -6.03 -9.14 -18.08
CA LEU A 138 -6.52 -8.52 -19.31
C LEU A 138 -5.47 -8.77 -20.41
N ARG A 139 -5.90 -9.30 -21.57
CA ARG A 139 -5.08 -9.25 -22.80
C ARG A 139 -4.74 -7.80 -23.15
N ASP A 140 -3.59 -7.60 -23.78
CA ASP A 140 -3.08 -6.28 -24.16
C ASP A 140 -4.16 -5.47 -24.89
N PRO A 141 -4.53 -4.27 -24.42
CA PRO A 141 -5.52 -3.43 -25.07
C PRO A 141 -5.13 -3.00 -26.50
N ALA A 142 -3.85 -3.10 -26.88
CA ALA A 142 -3.38 -2.85 -28.24
C ALA A 142 -3.76 -3.97 -29.24
N GLU A 143 -4.04 -5.18 -28.76
CA GLU A 143 -4.46 -6.32 -29.59
C GLU A 143 -5.99 -6.40 -29.77
N ARG A 144 -6.68 -5.25 -29.71
CA ARG A 144 -8.14 -5.20 -29.72
C ARG A 144 -8.71 -5.67 -31.08
N PRO A 145 -9.40 -6.82 -31.18
CA PRO A 145 -10.23 -7.08 -32.34
C PRO A 145 -11.51 -6.29 -32.14
N ASP A 146 -11.86 -5.45 -33.10
CA ASP A 146 -13.10 -4.69 -33.07
C ASP A 146 -14.31 -5.59 -32.80
N GLY A 147 -14.99 -5.35 -31.67
CA GLY A 147 -16.41 -5.66 -31.52
C GLY A 147 -16.83 -7.08 -31.10
N THR A 148 -15.98 -7.93 -30.51
CA THR A 148 -16.44 -9.26 -30.01
C THR A 148 -16.19 -9.52 -28.53
N ASP A 149 -17.24 -10.06 -27.90
CA ASP A 149 -17.39 -10.68 -26.58
C ASP A 149 -16.31 -10.44 -25.51
N ARG A 150 -16.67 -9.75 -24.41
CA ARG A 150 -15.81 -9.44 -23.25
C ARG A 150 -15.22 -10.69 -22.56
N SER A 151 -15.79 -11.87 -22.79
CA SER A 151 -15.28 -13.13 -22.22
C SER A 151 -13.98 -13.63 -22.87
N GLN A 152 -13.66 -13.21 -24.11
CA GLN A 152 -12.47 -13.66 -24.85
C GLN A 152 -11.18 -12.86 -24.52
N TRP A 153 -11.27 -11.92 -23.59
CA TRP A 153 -10.21 -10.96 -23.25
C TRP A 153 -9.36 -11.37 -22.06
N PHE A 154 -9.70 -12.47 -21.41
CA PHE A 154 -8.94 -13.02 -20.30
C PHE A 154 -7.99 -14.09 -20.84
N SER A 155 -6.71 -14.01 -20.50
CA SER A 155 -5.83 -15.17 -20.68
C SER A 155 -6.32 -16.34 -19.82
N GLU A 156 -6.10 -17.57 -20.26
CA GLU A 156 -6.29 -18.72 -19.38
C GLU A 156 -5.35 -18.56 -18.16
N GLY A 157 -5.94 -18.54 -16.96
CA GLY A 157 -5.23 -18.34 -15.70
C GLY A 157 -5.32 -16.93 -15.10
N LEU A 158 -4.58 -16.73 -14.01
CA LEU A 158 -4.49 -15.48 -13.27
C LEU A 158 -3.14 -14.80 -13.53
N LEU A 159 -3.17 -13.48 -13.52
CA LEU A 159 -1.99 -12.64 -13.33
C LEU A 159 -1.91 -12.31 -11.84
N VAL A 160 -0.84 -12.77 -11.19
CA VAL A 160 -0.50 -12.39 -9.82
C VAL A 160 0.46 -11.23 -9.85
N ARG A 161 0.18 -10.19 -9.07
CA ARG A 161 0.96 -8.96 -8.98
C ARG A 161 1.34 -8.69 -7.54
N LEU A 162 2.63 -8.52 -7.29
CA LEU A 162 3.15 -7.89 -6.09
C LEU A 162 3.20 -6.38 -6.31
N LEU A 163 2.71 -5.63 -5.35
CA LEU A 163 2.78 -4.17 -5.27
C LEU A 163 3.34 -3.81 -3.90
N ALA A 164 4.47 -3.09 -3.88
CA ALA A 164 5.00 -2.51 -2.65
C ALA A 164 5.19 -1.00 -2.83
N ASP A 165 4.62 -0.23 -1.91
CA ASP A 165 4.71 1.24 -1.94
C ASP A 165 6.11 1.70 -1.51
N THR A 166 6.87 2.19 -2.48
CA THR A 166 8.18 2.82 -2.28
C THR A 166 8.17 4.30 -2.68
N THR A 167 7.01 4.96 -2.62
CA THR A 167 6.95 6.41 -2.82
C THR A 167 7.45 7.12 -1.56
N ALA A 168 8.27 8.17 -1.76
CA ALA A 168 8.72 8.98 -0.64
C ALA A 168 7.51 9.65 0.05
N PRO A 169 7.52 9.78 1.39
CA PRO A 169 6.46 10.46 2.13
C PRO A 169 6.34 11.95 1.78
#